data_AF-A0A1Y2WXJ6-F1
#
_entry.id   AF-A0A1Y2WXJ6-F1
#
_cell.length_a   1.000
_cell.length_b   1.000
_cell.length_c   1.000
_cell.angle_alpha   90.00
_cell.angle_beta   90.00
_cell.angle_gamma   90.00
#
_symmetry.space_group_name_H-M   'P 1'
#
loop_
_entity.id
_entity.type
_entity.pdbx_description
1 polymer ?
#
loop_
_entity_poly.entity_id
_entity_poly.type
_entity_poly.pdbx_seq_one_letter_code
_entity_poly.pdbx_strand_id
1 'polypeptide(L)'
;MKIFNVKGEMFDAGRDYATQDIEFNSVPAIELADAKTTREILGIRLMYDNDKPEMYERLRERPDYELQVSRDKAPNKHLESMRWYSQTAYRFGDYVMKYRLVPSTETQRRLAEEKVKPEDADDILHRWLQNFHSSHDAEFLFEVQLLENLGDQPVEYAGSAWDENKYPWQPVAELVIPKQESFSYARKSFWEDHMRLDPWHGLVTLQPLGSSNRLRRVLYPASSSLRRKMNARQEINVRSIDQIPG
;
A
#
# COMPACT_ATOMS: atom_id res chain seq x y z
N MET A 1 6.78 -1.85 -2.50
CA MET A 1 8.22 -1.67 -2.70
C MET A 1 8.96 -2.81 -2.04
N LYS A 2 9.99 -3.37 -2.68
CA LYS A 2 10.89 -4.40 -2.11
C LYS A 2 12.30 -3.82 -2.08
N ILE A 3 12.91 -3.79 -0.91
CA ILE A 3 14.28 -3.33 -0.70
C ILE A 3 15.18 -4.56 -0.66
N PHE A 4 16.28 -4.54 -1.42
CA PHE A 4 17.27 -5.62 -1.45
C PHE A 4 18.46 -5.33 -0.53
N ASN A 5 19.26 -6.36 -0.25
CA ASN A 5 20.48 -6.28 0.56
C ASN A 5 20.26 -5.78 2.00
N VAL A 6 19.08 -6.05 2.55
CA VAL A 6 18.72 -5.68 3.92
C VAL A 6 19.40 -6.62 4.91
N LYS A 7 19.98 -6.07 5.97
CA LYS A 7 20.72 -6.81 7.01
C LYS A 7 20.03 -6.66 8.36
N GLY A 8 19.94 -7.74 9.10
CA GLY A 8 19.37 -7.77 10.45
C GLY A 8 18.57 -9.04 10.70
N GLU A 9 17.96 -9.12 11.88
CA GLU A 9 17.04 -10.20 12.21
C GLU A 9 15.73 -10.04 11.45
N MET A 10 15.34 -11.07 10.71
CA MET A 10 14.12 -11.11 9.90
C MET A 10 13.03 -11.92 10.60
N PHE A 11 11.78 -11.55 10.37
CA PHE A 11 10.65 -12.43 10.74
C PHE A 11 10.73 -13.77 10.01
N ASP A 12 10.11 -14.80 10.59
CA ASP A 12 10.07 -16.16 10.02
C ASP A 12 9.63 -16.18 8.55
N ALA A 13 8.68 -15.32 8.17
CA ALA A 13 8.19 -15.25 6.80
C ALA A 13 9.28 -14.89 5.78
N GLY A 14 10.29 -14.11 6.18
CA GLY A 14 11.40 -13.64 5.33
C GLY A 14 12.79 -14.04 5.81
N ARG A 15 12.89 -15.04 6.70
CA ARG A 15 14.13 -15.39 7.40
C ARG A 15 15.33 -15.61 6.47
N ASP A 16 15.08 -16.22 5.32
CA ASP A 16 16.13 -16.64 4.37
C ASP A 16 16.36 -15.62 3.23
N TYR A 17 15.75 -14.45 3.31
CA TYR A 17 15.78 -13.44 2.25
C TYR A 17 16.28 -12.10 2.81
N ALA A 18 17.37 -11.60 2.23
CA ALA A 18 17.93 -10.28 2.57
C ALA A 18 17.11 -9.14 1.94
N THR A 19 15.79 -9.13 2.19
CA THR A 19 14.86 -8.17 1.60
C THR A 19 13.85 -7.65 2.61
N GLN A 20 13.39 -6.41 2.41
CA GLN A 20 12.31 -5.79 3.18
C GLN A 20 11.18 -5.39 2.23
N ASP A 21 9.98 -5.87 2.51
CA ASP A 21 8.77 -5.43 1.83
C ASP A 21 8.14 -4.25 2.56
N ILE A 22 7.77 -3.24 1.79
CA ILE A 22 7.11 -2.03 2.26
C ILE A 22 5.90 -1.77 1.36
N GLU A 23 4.73 -1.65 1.97
CA GLU A 23 3.48 -1.39 1.27
C GLU A 23 2.94 0.01 1.57
N PHE A 24 2.22 0.55 0.60
CA PHE A 24 1.60 1.86 0.67
C PHE A 24 0.23 1.86 0.01
N ASN A 25 -0.61 2.83 0.37
CA ASN A 25 -1.89 3.13 -0.28
C ASN A 25 -2.05 4.63 -0.49
N SER A 26 -2.92 5.05 -1.41
CA SER A 26 -3.06 6.45 -1.85
C SER A 26 -3.82 7.35 -0.87
N VAL A 27 -4.26 6.83 0.28
CA VAL A 27 -4.98 7.55 1.33
C VAL A 27 -4.37 7.28 2.71
N PRO A 28 -4.42 8.24 3.65
CA PRO A 28 -3.71 8.13 4.93
C PRO A 28 -4.39 7.24 5.98
N ALA A 29 -5.66 6.88 5.76
CA ALA A 29 -6.46 6.02 6.61
C ALA A 29 -7.01 4.84 5.81
N ILE A 30 -7.25 3.71 6.47
CA ILE A 30 -7.84 2.51 5.86
C ILE A 30 -9.25 2.28 6.39
N GLU A 31 -10.18 1.91 5.52
CA GLU A 31 -11.57 1.68 5.90
C GLU A 31 -11.74 0.38 6.72
N LEU A 32 -10.83 -0.57 6.52
CA LEU A 32 -10.67 -1.77 7.34
C LEU A 32 -9.80 -1.45 8.58
N ALA A 33 -10.28 -0.48 9.37
CA ALA A 33 -9.51 0.24 10.38
C ALA A 33 -8.90 -0.64 11.48
N ASP A 34 -9.58 -1.71 11.85
CA ASP A 34 -9.13 -2.69 12.84
C ASP A 34 -9.71 -4.07 12.52
N ALA A 35 -9.35 -5.09 13.29
CA ALA A 35 -9.78 -6.45 13.04
C ALA A 35 -11.30 -6.69 13.17
N LYS A 36 -11.96 -5.99 14.10
CA LYS A 36 -13.41 -6.11 14.30
C LYS A 36 -14.15 -5.50 13.11
N THR A 37 -13.79 -4.26 12.78
CA THR A 37 -14.30 -3.52 11.63
C THR A 37 -14.08 -4.32 10.34
N THR A 38 -12.88 -4.87 10.15
CA THR A 38 -12.58 -5.71 8.99
C THR A 38 -13.55 -6.88 8.85
N ARG A 39 -13.77 -7.65 9.93
CA ARG A 39 -14.67 -8.80 9.90
C ARG A 39 -16.11 -8.40 9.55
N GLU A 40 -16.61 -7.32 10.15
CA GLU A 40 -17.97 -6.84 9.94
C GLU A 40 -18.18 -6.35 8.50
N ILE A 41 -17.24 -5.54 7.99
CA ILE A 41 -17.31 -4.98 6.64
C ILE A 41 -17.17 -6.07 5.57
N LEU A 42 -16.23 -7.01 5.74
CA LEU A 42 -16.12 -8.14 4.83
C LEU A 42 -17.37 -9.03 4.88
N GLY A 43 -17.99 -9.19 6.06
CA GLY A 43 -19.27 -9.89 6.18
C GLY A 43 -20.37 -9.24 5.33
N ILE A 44 -20.52 -7.91 5.40
CA ILE A 44 -21.48 -7.17 4.57
C ILE A 44 -21.13 -7.32 3.08
N ARG A 45 -19.88 -7.06 2.70
CA ARG A 45 -19.44 -7.12 1.30
C ARG A 45 -19.61 -8.51 0.67
N LEU A 46 -19.43 -9.58 1.44
CA LEU A 46 -19.62 -10.96 0.97
C LEU A 46 -21.09 -11.36 0.90
N MET A 47 -21.92 -10.91 1.86
CA MET A 47 -23.35 -11.24 1.89
C MET A 47 -24.12 -10.58 0.75
N TYR A 48 -23.68 -9.39 0.31
CA TYR A 48 -24.34 -8.58 -0.70
C TYR A 48 -23.43 -8.34 -1.92
N ASP A 49 -22.54 -9.29 -2.24
CA ASP A 49 -21.57 -9.17 -3.34
C ASP A 49 -22.23 -8.92 -4.71
N ASN A 50 -23.43 -9.47 -4.91
CA ASN A 50 -24.26 -9.36 -6.10
C ASN A 50 -25.39 -8.31 -5.98
N ASP A 51 -25.49 -7.58 -4.86
CA ASP A 51 -26.51 -6.55 -4.62
C ASP A 51 -25.87 -5.28 -4.02
N LYS A 52 -25.21 -4.50 -4.90
CA LYS A 52 -24.52 -3.27 -4.50
C LYS A 52 -25.44 -2.25 -3.82
N PRO A 53 -26.65 -1.95 -4.32
CA PRO A 53 -27.55 -1.02 -3.63
C PRO A 53 -27.81 -1.41 -2.17
N GLU A 54 -28.18 -2.66 -1.93
CA GLU A 54 -28.43 -3.16 -0.57
C GLU A 54 -27.15 -3.15 0.28
N MET A 55 -26.00 -3.51 -0.30
CA MET A 55 -24.70 -3.41 0.39
C MET A 55 -24.46 -1.98 0.92
N TYR A 56 -24.72 -0.94 0.12
CA TYR A 56 -24.54 0.44 0.54
C TYR A 56 -25.58 0.89 1.58
N GLU A 57 -26.82 0.40 1.53
CA GLU A 57 -27.79 0.63 2.61
C GLU A 57 -27.29 0.06 3.94
N ARG A 58 -26.75 -1.17 3.94
CA ARG A 58 -26.17 -1.79 5.15
C ARG A 58 -24.94 -1.08 5.67
N LEU A 59 -24.10 -0.54 4.78
CA LEU A 59 -22.97 0.29 5.20
C LEU A 59 -23.45 1.60 5.83
N ARG A 60 -24.56 2.19 5.35
CA ARG A 60 -25.12 3.46 5.87
C ARG A 60 -25.62 3.36 7.31
N GLU A 61 -26.02 2.17 7.74
CA GLU A 61 -26.43 1.91 9.13
C GLU A 61 -25.25 1.95 10.13
N ARG A 62 -24.00 1.95 9.65
CA ARG A 62 -22.81 1.92 10.49
C ARG A 62 -22.35 3.32 10.95
N PRO A 63 -21.79 3.44 12.16
CA PRO A 63 -21.27 4.72 12.66
C PRO A 63 -20.06 5.24 11.88
N ASP A 64 -19.33 4.36 11.19
CA ASP A 64 -18.14 4.66 10.39
C ASP A 64 -18.44 4.75 8.88
N TYR A 65 -19.71 4.93 8.47
CA TYR A 65 -20.13 4.94 7.06
C TYR A 65 -19.25 5.82 6.15
N GLU A 66 -18.94 7.05 6.57
CA GLU A 66 -18.10 7.97 5.78
C GLU A 66 -16.71 7.39 5.50
N LEU A 67 -16.13 6.68 6.45
CA LEU A 67 -14.87 5.96 6.25
C LEU A 67 -15.06 4.78 5.29
N GLN A 68 -16.18 4.05 5.37
CA GLN A 68 -16.46 2.88 4.52
C GLN A 68 -16.66 3.24 3.05
N VAL A 69 -17.20 4.42 2.75
CA VAL A 69 -17.36 4.93 1.38
C VAL A 69 -16.23 5.84 0.93
N SER A 70 -15.20 6.05 1.77
CA SER A 70 -14.09 6.97 1.45
C SER A 70 -13.31 6.55 0.20
N ARG A 71 -13.18 5.24 -0.05
CA ARG A 71 -12.56 4.68 -1.26
C ARG A 71 -13.24 5.11 -2.55
N ASP A 72 -14.55 5.33 -2.52
CA ASP A 72 -15.34 5.73 -3.69
C ASP A 72 -15.14 7.22 -4.01
N LYS A 73 -14.60 7.97 -3.04
CA LYS A 73 -14.28 9.40 -3.13
C LYS A 73 -12.78 9.62 -3.36
N ALA A 74 -11.97 8.56 -3.45
CA ALA A 74 -10.54 8.68 -3.68
C ALA A 74 -10.28 9.35 -5.05
N PRO A 75 -9.31 10.27 -5.15
CA PRO A 75 -9.09 11.01 -6.39
C PRO A 75 -8.54 10.09 -7.49
N ASN A 76 -9.24 10.02 -8.63
CA ASN A 76 -8.73 9.40 -9.85
C ASN A 76 -7.85 10.41 -10.60
N LYS A 77 -6.58 10.50 -10.19
CA LYS A 77 -5.55 11.36 -10.79
C LYS A 77 -4.29 10.55 -11.13
N HIS A 78 -3.30 11.19 -11.75
CA HIS A 78 -2.04 10.53 -12.09
C HIS A 78 -1.35 9.93 -10.83
N LEU A 79 -0.98 8.64 -10.90
CA LEU A 79 -0.46 7.92 -9.73
C LEU A 79 0.89 8.48 -9.22
N GLU A 80 1.75 8.92 -10.12
CA GLU A 80 3.05 9.54 -9.76
C GLU A 80 2.91 10.93 -9.09
N SER A 81 1.71 11.53 -9.12
CA SER A 81 1.42 12.78 -8.40
C SER A 81 0.80 12.53 -7.01
N MET A 82 0.63 11.28 -6.60
CA MET A 82 -0.02 10.92 -5.34
C MET A 82 0.98 10.83 -4.20
N ARG A 83 0.51 11.15 -2.99
CA ARG A 83 1.17 10.74 -1.76
C ARG A 83 0.76 9.30 -1.45
N TRP A 84 1.70 8.50 -0.99
CA TRP A 84 1.49 7.09 -0.67
C TRP A 84 1.78 6.83 0.80
N TYR A 85 0.85 6.26 1.55
CA TYR A 85 0.92 6.14 3.01
C TYR A 85 0.99 4.68 3.46
N SER A 86 1.68 4.42 4.56
CA SER A 86 1.67 3.13 5.24
C SER A 86 0.28 2.74 5.78
N GLN A 87 -0.59 3.74 6.00
CA GLN A 87 -1.89 3.75 6.70
C GLN A 87 -1.82 3.28 8.17
N THR A 88 -1.16 2.15 8.40
CA THR A 88 -0.91 1.50 9.68
C THR A 88 0.43 1.93 10.27
N ALA A 89 0.58 1.78 11.58
CA ALA A 89 1.81 2.07 12.30
C ALA A 89 2.78 0.88 12.28
N TYR A 90 4.07 1.18 12.39
CA TYR A 90 5.17 0.23 12.43
C TYR A 90 6.09 0.57 13.60
N ARG A 91 6.67 -0.46 14.25
CA ARG A 91 7.81 -0.30 15.14
C ARG A 91 9.04 -0.08 14.29
N PHE A 92 9.89 0.87 14.67
CA PHE A 92 11.22 1.07 14.10
C PHE A 92 12.24 1.14 15.23
N GLY A 93 12.81 -0.02 15.59
CA GLY A 93 13.62 -0.14 16.82
C GLY A 93 12.83 0.32 18.05
N ASP A 94 13.32 1.36 18.71
CA ASP A 94 12.69 1.96 19.90
C ASP A 94 11.52 2.91 19.57
N TYR A 95 11.33 3.25 18.29
CA TYR A 95 10.30 4.20 17.84
C TYR A 95 9.05 3.49 17.31
N VAL A 96 7.96 4.24 17.25
CA VAL A 96 6.75 3.86 16.49
C VAL A 96 6.47 4.97 15.49
N MET A 97 6.15 4.60 14.25
CA MET A 97 5.92 5.57 13.19
C MET A 97 4.88 5.11 12.17
N LYS A 98 4.29 6.08 11.48
CA LYS A 98 3.75 5.88 10.12
C LYS A 98 4.77 6.41 9.12
N TYR A 99 4.73 5.94 7.88
CA TYR A 99 5.61 6.42 6.81
C TYR A 99 4.81 6.79 5.56
N ARG A 100 5.36 7.66 4.71
CA ARG A 100 4.76 8.01 3.42
C ARG A 100 5.81 8.32 2.35
N LEU A 101 5.39 8.27 1.09
CA LEU A 101 6.08 8.85 -0.06
C LEU A 101 5.38 10.13 -0.49
N VAL A 102 6.14 11.19 -0.76
CA VAL A 102 5.64 12.46 -1.29
C VAL A 102 6.37 12.79 -2.59
N PRO A 103 5.66 12.99 -3.72
CA PRO A 103 6.28 13.39 -4.98
C PRO A 103 7.11 14.67 -4.82
N SER A 104 8.36 14.66 -5.28
CA SER A 104 9.30 15.78 -5.06
C SER A 104 9.59 16.61 -6.31
N THR A 105 9.29 16.10 -7.52
CA THR A 105 9.59 16.81 -8.77
C THR A 105 8.51 17.79 -9.20
N GLU A 106 8.90 18.78 -10.00
CA GLU A 106 7.95 19.71 -10.64
C GLU A 106 7.04 19.01 -11.65
N THR A 107 7.58 18.05 -12.39
CA THR A 107 6.80 17.23 -13.33
C THR A 107 5.67 16.51 -12.60
N GLN A 108 5.97 15.80 -11.51
CA GLN A 108 4.94 15.10 -10.73
C GLN A 108 3.92 16.06 -10.09
N ARG A 109 4.33 17.26 -9.66
CA ARG A 109 3.41 18.27 -9.13
C ARG A 109 2.38 18.72 -10.17
N ARG A 110 2.80 18.96 -11.42
CA ARG A 110 1.89 19.36 -12.51
C ARG A 110 0.88 18.29 -12.86
N LEU A 111 1.27 17.01 -12.79
CA LEU A 111 0.36 15.87 -13.02
C LEU A 111 -0.76 15.77 -11.97
N ALA A 112 -0.65 16.46 -10.83
CA ALA A 112 -1.73 16.47 -9.83
C ALA A 112 -3.02 17.15 -10.32
N GLU A 113 -2.92 17.96 -11.38
CA GLU A 113 -4.06 18.63 -12.02
C GLU A 113 -4.79 17.71 -13.00
N GLU A 114 -4.14 16.63 -13.47
CA GLU A 114 -4.74 15.66 -14.37
C GLU A 114 -5.67 14.70 -13.62
N LYS A 115 -6.94 14.71 -14.03
CA LYS A 115 -7.99 13.84 -13.49
C LYS A 115 -8.57 12.98 -14.60
N VAL A 116 -8.88 11.74 -14.26
CA VAL A 116 -9.62 10.83 -15.14
C VAL A 116 -10.98 11.45 -15.45
N LYS A 117 -11.33 11.46 -16.73
CA LYS A 117 -12.58 11.98 -17.26
C LYS A 117 -13.50 10.83 -17.68
N PRO A 118 -14.83 11.05 -17.72
CA PRO A 118 -15.78 10.01 -18.15
C PRO A 118 -15.50 9.45 -19.56
N GLU A 119 -14.89 10.24 -20.44
CA GLU A 119 -14.54 9.87 -21.81
C GLU A 119 -13.18 9.16 -21.96
N ASP A 120 -12.38 9.10 -20.90
CA ASP A 120 -11.10 8.40 -20.95
C ASP A 120 -11.31 6.87 -21.03
N ALA A 121 -10.36 6.16 -21.63
CA ALA A 121 -10.40 4.71 -21.71
C ALA A 121 -10.23 4.05 -20.33
N ASP A 122 -10.77 2.85 -20.14
CA ASP A 122 -10.70 2.09 -18.87
C ASP A 122 -9.25 1.87 -18.38
N ASP A 123 -8.27 1.85 -19.28
CA ASP A 123 -6.84 1.66 -19.01
C ASP A 123 -6.05 2.99 -18.93
N ILE A 124 -6.70 4.15 -18.83
CA ILE A 124 -6.03 5.45 -18.92
C ILE A 124 -4.92 5.63 -17.88
N LEU A 125 -5.14 5.21 -16.63
CA LEU A 125 -4.13 5.31 -15.57
C LEU A 125 -2.90 4.44 -15.86
N HIS A 126 -3.10 3.28 -16.52
CA HIS A 126 -2.00 2.44 -16.98
C HIS A 126 -1.19 3.17 -18.05
N ARG A 127 -1.86 3.74 -19.06
CA ARG A 127 -1.18 4.46 -20.15
C ARG A 127 -0.42 5.68 -19.66
N TRP A 128 -1.00 6.45 -18.74
CA TRP A 128 -0.35 7.59 -18.09
C TRP A 128 0.94 7.15 -17.38
N LEU A 129 0.87 6.09 -16.59
CA LEU A 129 2.01 5.57 -15.85
C LEU A 129 3.10 5.03 -16.78
N GLN A 130 2.74 4.30 -17.83
CA GLN A 130 3.69 3.81 -18.83
C GLN A 130 4.38 4.96 -19.56
N ASN A 131 3.60 5.95 -20.03
CA ASN A 131 4.12 7.13 -20.72
C ASN A 131 5.05 7.94 -19.82
N PHE A 132 4.69 8.15 -18.55
CA PHE A 132 5.52 8.85 -17.59
C PHE A 132 6.89 8.17 -17.45
N HIS A 133 6.91 6.89 -17.08
CA HIS A 133 8.14 6.15 -16.81
C HIS A 133 8.99 5.91 -18.06
N SER A 134 8.43 5.95 -19.26
CA SER A 134 9.21 5.90 -20.50
C SER A 134 10.16 7.10 -20.68
N SER A 135 9.82 8.25 -20.08
CA SER A 135 10.42 9.54 -20.40
C SER A 135 10.96 10.30 -19.18
N HIS A 136 10.53 9.94 -17.98
CA HIS A 136 10.86 10.66 -16.74
C HIS A 136 11.25 9.70 -15.63
N ASP A 137 12.18 10.15 -14.78
CA ASP A 137 12.40 9.54 -13.47
C ASP A 137 11.26 9.98 -12.53
N ALA A 138 10.83 9.10 -11.63
CA ALA A 138 9.95 9.47 -10.53
C ALA A 138 10.77 9.66 -9.25
N GLU A 139 10.57 10.79 -8.56
CA GLU A 139 11.27 11.05 -7.31
C GLU A 139 10.28 11.32 -6.18
N PHE A 140 10.61 10.78 -5.01
CA PHE A 140 9.79 10.91 -3.82
C PHE A 140 10.65 11.18 -2.58
N LEU A 141 10.16 12.04 -1.69
CA LEU A 141 10.62 12.08 -0.31
C LEU A 141 9.97 10.91 0.45
N PHE A 142 10.79 10.09 1.09
CA PHE A 142 10.33 9.14 2.10
C PHE A 142 10.30 9.86 3.44
N GLU A 143 9.10 10.03 3.98
CA GLU A 143 8.86 10.75 5.23
C GLU A 143 8.28 9.84 6.30
N VAL A 144 8.59 10.13 7.57
CA VAL A 144 8.05 9.42 8.73
C VAL A 144 7.31 10.38 9.65
N GLN A 145 6.27 9.89 10.30
CA GLN A 145 5.53 10.60 11.35
C GLN A 145 5.67 9.77 12.62
N LEU A 146 6.31 10.31 13.64
CA LEU A 146 6.59 9.59 14.89
C LEU A 146 5.37 9.59 15.81
N LEU A 147 5.24 8.52 16.59
CA LEU A 147 4.28 8.41 17.67
C LEU A 147 4.81 9.16 18.89
N GLU A 148 4.06 10.16 19.35
CA GLU A 148 4.35 10.94 20.55
C GLU A 148 3.23 10.80 21.59
N ASN A 149 1.98 10.58 21.17
CA ASN A 149 0.83 10.43 22.07
C ASN A 149 -0.15 9.35 21.60
N LEU A 150 -0.29 8.26 22.37
CA LEU A 150 -1.18 7.13 22.03
C LEU A 150 -2.68 7.47 22.00
N GLY A 151 -3.12 8.52 22.72
CA GLY A 151 -4.51 8.97 22.70
C GLY A 151 -4.87 9.63 21.38
N ASP A 152 -3.99 10.47 20.85
CA ASP A 152 -4.20 11.17 19.58
C ASP A 152 -3.80 10.34 18.36
N GLN A 153 -2.88 9.40 18.54
CA GLN A 153 -2.28 8.59 17.49
C GLN A 153 -2.50 7.09 17.76
N PRO A 154 -3.75 6.60 17.64
CA PRO A 154 -4.07 5.22 17.97
C PRO A 154 -3.32 4.26 17.01
N VAL A 155 -2.60 3.31 17.59
CA VAL A 155 -1.89 2.25 16.84
C VAL A 155 -2.83 1.12 16.44
N GLU A 156 -3.82 0.81 17.29
CA GLU A 156 -4.74 -0.32 17.10
C GLU A 156 -5.91 -0.02 16.15
N TYR A 157 -6.11 1.25 15.80
CA TYR A 157 -7.15 1.73 14.89
C TYR A 157 -6.51 2.60 13.78
N ALA A 158 -6.53 2.12 12.54
CA ALA A 158 -5.93 2.77 11.38
C ALA A 158 -6.94 3.55 10.52
N GLY A 159 -8.17 3.74 11.02
CA GLY A 159 -9.25 4.47 10.34
C GLY A 159 -9.14 6.00 10.44
N SER A 160 -8.12 6.51 11.11
CA SER A 160 -7.83 7.95 11.20
C SER A 160 -6.37 8.25 10.85
N ALA A 161 -6.16 9.39 10.20
CA ALA A 161 -4.84 9.98 10.03
C ALA A 161 -4.37 10.58 11.37
N TRP A 162 -3.06 10.60 11.60
CA TRP A 162 -2.48 11.35 12.71
C TRP A 162 -2.35 12.81 12.29
N ASP A 163 -2.67 13.75 13.18
CA ASP A 163 -2.65 15.19 12.89
C ASP A 163 -1.24 15.66 12.52
N GLU A 164 -1.04 16.08 11.27
CA GLU A 164 0.25 16.51 10.76
C GLU A 164 0.69 17.90 11.26
N ASN A 165 -0.23 18.71 11.80
CA ASN A 165 0.14 19.98 12.43
C ASN A 165 0.69 19.78 13.84
N LYS A 166 0.20 18.74 14.53
CA LYS A 166 0.66 18.38 15.88
C LYS A 166 1.87 17.47 15.86
N TYR A 167 1.89 16.53 14.91
CA TYR A 167 2.92 15.52 14.74
C TYR A 167 3.47 15.61 13.30
N PRO A 168 4.45 16.47 13.03
CA PRO A 168 4.88 16.75 11.67
C PRO A 168 5.58 15.55 11.01
N TRP A 169 5.43 15.45 9.69
CA TRP A 169 6.20 14.51 8.87
C TRP A 169 7.66 14.96 8.76
N GLN A 170 8.59 14.01 8.84
CA GLN A 170 10.04 14.25 8.76
C GLN A 170 10.63 13.48 7.57
N PRO A 171 11.28 14.15 6.59
CA PRO A 171 11.96 13.47 5.50
C PRO A 171 13.20 12.76 6.01
N VAL A 172 13.36 11.49 5.64
CA VAL A 172 14.49 10.65 6.08
C VAL A 172 15.25 9.99 4.93
N ALA A 173 14.67 9.95 3.73
CA ALA A 173 15.33 9.45 2.53
C ALA A 173 14.68 10.01 1.26
N GLU A 174 15.37 9.82 0.14
CA GLU A 174 14.85 10.04 -1.20
C GLU A 174 14.71 8.68 -1.90
N LEU A 175 13.62 8.51 -2.62
CA LEU A 175 13.38 7.37 -3.51
C LEU A 175 13.38 7.88 -4.94
N VAL A 176 14.28 7.35 -5.76
CA VAL A 176 14.32 7.60 -7.20
C VAL A 176 13.97 6.30 -7.92
N ILE A 177 12.97 6.37 -8.78
CA ILE A 177 12.59 5.32 -9.73
C ILE A 177 13.06 5.80 -11.11
N PRO A 178 14.14 5.23 -11.66
CA PRO A 178 14.63 5.64 -12.97
C PRO A 178 13.59 5.37 -14.05
N LYS A 179 13.61 6.21 -15.09
CA LYS A 179 12.87 5.98 -16.33
C LYS A 179 13.16 4.58 -16.87
N GLN A 180 12.11 3.86 -17.24
CA GLN A 180 12.18 2.48 -17.65
C GLN A 180 10.93 2.09 -18.45
N GLU A 181 11.03 0.99 -19.20
CA GLU A 181 9.84 0.32 -19.71
C GLU A 181 9.12 -0.37 -18.54
N SER A 182 7.98 0.17 -18.11
CA SER A 182 7.32 -0.23 -16.86
C SER A 182 6.26 -1.33 -17.03
N PHE A 183 5.80 -1.60 -18.26
CA PHE A 183 4.66 -2.49 -18.54
C PHE A 183 4.91 -3.52 -19.64
N SER A 184 6.16 -3.97 -19.80
CA SER A 184 6.44 -5.13 -20.66
C SER A 184 5.57 -6.33 -20.23
N TYR A 185 5.10 -7.13 -21.21
CA TYR A 185 4.27 -8.29 -20.93
C TYR A 185 4.94 -9.24 -19.92
N ALA A 186 6.24 -9.48 -20.09
CA ALA A 186 7.02 -10.33 -19.21
C ALA A 186 7.05 -9.81 -17.76
N ARG A 187 7.26 -8.50 -17.57
CA ARG A 187 7.27 -7.85 -16.25
C ARG A 187 5.90 -7.91 -15.59
N LYS A 188 4.83 -7.62 -16.34
CA LYS A 188 3.45 -7.69 -15.85
C LYS A 188 3.07 -9.10 -15.43
N SER A 189 3.29 -10.09 -16.30
CA SER A 189 3.00 -11.50 -15.99
C SER A 189 3.83 -11.98 -14.80
N PHE A 190 5.10 -11.58 -14.69
CA PHE A 190 5.92 -11.92 -13.54
C PHE A 190 5.38 -11.34 -12.23
N TRP A 191 4.97 -10.08 -12.24
CA TRP A 191 4.35 -9.44 -11.08
C TRP A 191 3.06 -10.15 -10.65
N GLU A 192 2.17 -10.44 -11.60
CA GLU A 192 0.85 -11.03 -11.35
C GLU A 192 0.94 -12.51 -10.90
N ASP A 193 1.81 -13.29 -11.54
CA ASP A 193 1.88 -14.74 -11.34
C ASP A 193 2.83 -15.17 -10.22
N HIS A 194 3.92 -14.44 -10.00
CA HIS A 194 5.05 -14.90 -9.18
C HIS A 194 5.36 -14.03 -7.98
N MET A 195 5.21 -12.71 -8.11
CA MET A 195 5.56 -11.78 -7.04
C MET A 195 4.46 -11.60 -6.00
N ARG A 196 4.90 -11.23 -4.80
CA ARG A 196 4.07 -10.80 -3.70
C ARG A 196 4.84 -9.78 -2.86
N LEU A 197 4.10 -8.85 -2.26
CA LEU A 197 4.57 -8.06 -1.14
C LEU A 197 3.87 -8.53 0.14
N ASP A 198 4.60 -8.54 1.24
CA ASP A 198 4.09 -8.89 2.56
C ASP A 198 4.77 -8.01 3.61
N PRO A 199 4.04 -7.18 4.38
CA PRO A 199 4.67 -6.34 5.39
C PRO A 199 5.41 -7.12 6.48
N TRP A 200 5.15 -8.43 6.63
CA TRP A 200 5.88 -9.32 7.55
C TRP A 200 7.11 -9.97 6.92
N HIS A 201 7.37 -9.74 5.62
CA HIS A 201 8.58 -10.18 4.93
C HIS A 201 9.67 -9.11 5.05
N GLY A 202 10.33 -9.10 6.20
CA GLY A 202 11.38 -8.13 6.50
C GLY A 202 11.86 -8.17 7.95
N LEU A 203 12.48 -7.07 8.37
CA LEU A 203 13.15 -6.93 9.64
C LEU A 203 12.19 -6.96 10.82
N VAL A 204 12.59 -7.65 11.89
CA VAL A 204 11.92 -7.58 13.20
C VAL A 204 11.92 -6.14 13.74
N THR A 205 12.95 -5.36 13.42
CA THR A 205 13.05 -3.96 13.82
C THR A 205 12.13 -3.04 13.03
N LEU A 206 11.53 -3.46 11.91
CA LEU A 206 10.47 -2.75 11.17
C LEU A 206 9.12 -3.48 11.32
N GLN A 207 8.71 -3.75 12.56
CA GLN A 207 7.55 -4.60 12.84
C GLN A 207 6.22 -3.91 12.51
N PRO A 208 5.35 -4.53 11.69
CA PRO A 208 3.98 -4.05 11.48
C PRO A 208 3.16 -4.09 12.79
N LEU A 209 2.48 -2.99 13.15
CA LEU A 209 1.67 -2.87 14.38
C LEU A 209 0.18 -2.70 14.11
N GLY A 210 -0.62 -2.89 15.17
CA GLY A 210 -2.07 -2.78 15.11
C GLY A 210 -2.75 -4.06 14.63
N SER A 211 -4.03 -4.19 15.00
CA SER A 211 -4.84 -5.38 14.71
C SER A 211 -4.95 -5.68 13.21
N SER A 212 -5.03 -4.66 12.33
CA SER A 212 -5.06 -4.85 10.87
C SER A 212 -3.79 -5.50 10.34
N ASN A 213 -2.61 -5.14 10.85
CA ASN A 213 -1.36 -5.80 10.44
C ASN A 213 -1.26 -7.23 10.98
N ARG A 214 -1.73 -7.48 12.21
CA ARG A 214 -1.80 -8.86 12.74
C ARG A 214 -2.75 -9.73 11.92
N LEU A 215 -3.85 -9.20 11.40
CA LEU A 215 -4.69 -9.90 10.43
C LEU A 215 -3.95 -10.18 9.12
N ARG A 216 -3.26 -9.19 8.56
CA ARG A 216 -2.49 -9.35 7.30
C ARG A 216 -1.46 -10.47 7.42
N ARG A 217 -0.82 -10.64 8.58
CA ARG A 217 0.12 -11.75 8.87
C ARG A 217 -0.45 -13.13 8.57
N VAL A 218 -1.74 -13.33 8.83
CA VAL A 218 -2.42 -14.62 8.67
C VAL A 218 -3.08 -14.70 7.29
N LEU A 219 -3.77 -13.64 6.89
CA LEU A 219 -4.62 -13.65 5.69
C LEU A 219 -3.82 -13.59 4.39
N TYR A 220 -2.72 -12.83 4.32
CA TYR A 220 -1.97 -12.66 3.07
C TYR A 220 -1.32 -13.97 2.61
N PRO A 221 -0.63 -14.74 3.47
CA PRO A 221 -0.09 -16.05 3.06
C PRO A 221 -1.17 -17.04 2.62
N ALA A 222 -2.32 -17.06 3.31
CA ALA A 222 -3.43 -17.95 2.98
C ALA A 222 -4.07 -17.59 1.62
N SER A 223 -4.40 -16.31 1.41
CA SER A 223 -4.98 -15.80 0.16
C SER A 223 -4.06 -16.05 -1.03
N SER A 224 -2.77 -15.73 -0.87
CA SER A 224 -1.81 -15.89 -1.96
C SER A 224 -1.56 -17.35 -2.32
N SER A 225 -1.53 -18.25 -1.32
CA SER A 225 -1.40 -19.69 -1.56
C SER A 225 -2.61 -20.27 -2.29
N LEU A 226 -3.83 -19.80 -1.97
CA LEU A 226 -5.04 -20.20 -2.67
C LEU A 226 -5.04 -19.72 -4.12
N ARG A 227 -4.76 -18.43 -4.37
CA ARG A 227 -4.70 -17.87 -5.74
C ARG A 227 -3.72 -18.63 -6.63
N ARG A 228 -2.55 -18.96 -6.10
CA ARG A 228 -1.53 -19.71 -6.83
C ARG A 228 -1.93 -21.15 -7.11
N LYS A 229 -2.58 -21.83 -6.16
CA LYS A 229 -3.13 -23.16 -6.38
C LYS A 229 -4.17 -23.15 -7.50
N MET A 230 -5.03 -22.14 -7.54
CA MET A 230 -6.04 -21.96 -8.60
C MET A 230 -5.40 -21.67 -9.96
N ASN A 231 -4.34 -20.86 -9.99
CA ASN A 231 -3.68 -20.44 -11.23
C ASN A 231 -2.53 -21.37 -11.68
N ALA A 232 -2.25 -22.45 -10.93
CA ALA A 232 -1.09 -23.33 -11.14
C ALA A 232 0.25 -22.56 -11.26
N ARG A 233 0.44 -21.55 -10.42
CA ARG A 233 1.67 -20.73 -10.35
C ARG A 233 2.43 -20.95 -9.05
N GLN A 234 3.72 -20.61 -9.05
CA GLN A 234 4.59 -20.66 -7.87
C GLN A 234 5.06 -19.27 -7.48
N GLU A 235 5.16 -19.02 -6.17
CA GLU A 235 5.75 -17.78 -5.63
C GLU A 235 7.25 -17.79 -5.84
N ILE A 236 7.79 -16.65 -6.27
CA ILE A 236 9.23 -16.45 -6.37
C ILE A 236 9.62 -15.35 -5.38
N ASN A 237 10.39 -15.73 -4.37
CA ASN A 237 11.02 -14.76 -3.46
C ASN A 237 12.24 -14.15 -4.14
N VAL A 238 12.00 -13.01 -4.79
CA VAL A 238 13.00 -12.23 -5.52
C VAL A 238 14.10 -11.75 -4.57
N ARG A 239 15.36 -12.03 -4.92
CA ARG A 239 16.56 -11.71 -4.13
C ARG A 239 17.39 -10.55 -4.72
N SER A 240 17.23 -10.26 -6.01
CA SER A 240 17.84 -9.11 -6.67
C SER A 240 16.94 -8.56 -7.77
N ILE A 241 17.22 -7.33 -8.20
CA ILE A 241 16.47 -6.69 -9.29
C ILE A 241 16.58 -7.44 -10.61
N ASP A 242 17.71 -8.13 -10.86
CA ASP A 242 17.97 -8.87 -12.11
C ASP A 242 17.06 -10.10 -12.30
N GLN A 243 16.38 -10.54 -11.25
CA GLN A 243 15.41 -11.63 -11.32
C GLN A 243 14.02 -11.16 -11.78
N ILE A 244 13.81 -9.85 -11.89
CA ILE A 244 12.59 -9.25 -12.42
C ILE A 244 12.80 -9.00 -13.92
N PRO A 245 11.94 -9.52 -14.81
CA PRO A 245 12.04 -9.26 -16.24
C PRO A 245 12.08 -7.76 -16.55
N GLY A 246 12.91 -7.42 -17.55
CA GLY A 246 13.04 -6.08 -18.14
C GLY A 246 11.70 -5.47 -18.48
#